data_AF-A0A7C3AEW0-F1
#
_entry.id   AF-A0A7C3AEW0-F1
#
_cell.length_a   1.000
_cell.length_b   1.000
_cell.length_c   1.000
_cell.angle_alpha   90.00
_cell.angle_beta   90.00
_cell.angle_gamma   90.00
#
_symmetry.space_group_name_H-M   'P 1'
#
loop_
_entity.id
_entity.type
_entity.pdbx_description
1 polymer ?
#
loop_
_entity_poly.entity_id
_entity_poly.type
_entity_poly.pdbx_seq_one_letter_code
_entity_poly.pdbx_strand_id
1 'polypeptide(L)'
;MRRGYIGPPRRSWNQGETVKFREGWFDSGEDVFLSRAPGRLDVMGGIADYSGSNVFEMPLRNAVTVGCQRRKDDKLRVLSLNAEEEGFDPKVELSIYDLFKSYDQLRTLFSSNPKRRWAGYVLGAFPVLIHEGVVERFPCGANILIDSTVPMGAGISSSAALEVASMCSILACYGLKLDPMRIASLCQIVENRIVGAPCGIMDQITSVMGRRNRLISILCRPGEVLEQVEIPDFIRFVGIN
;
A
#
# COMPACT_ATOMS: atom_id res chain seq x y z
N MET A 1 -17.91 13.40 -29.56
CA MET A 1 -17.90 14.17 -28.29
C MET A 1 -17.01 13.47 -27.28
N ARG A 2 -15.82 14.02 -27.02
CA ARG A 2 -14.88 13.49 -26.01
C ARG A 2 -15.39 13.90 -24.62
N ARG A 3 -15.77 12.94 -23.77
CA ARG A 3 -16.10 13.19 -22.36
C ARG A 3 -14.80 13.35 -21.57
N GLY A 4 -14.69 14.47 -20.87
CA GLY A 4 -13.52 14.87 -20.08
C GLY A 4 -13.28 13.95 -18.89
N TYR A 5 -12.03 13.55 -18.72
CA TYR A 5 -11.50 12.79 -17.60
C TYR A 5 -11.11 13.75 -16.47
N ILE A 6 -11.76 13.63 -15.31
CA ILE A 6 -11.33 14.29 -14.07
C ILE A 6 -10.88 13.17 -13.13
N GLY A 7 -9.60 12.82 -13.25
CA GLY A 7 -8.86 11.97 -12.31
C GLY A 7 -7.61 12.72 -11.86
N PRO A 8 -6.85 12.22 -10.87
CA PRO A 8 -5.58 12.84 -10.47
C PRO A 8 -4.69 13.04 -11.71
N PRO A 9 -3.86 14.09 -11.73
CA PRO A 9 -3.20 14.55 -12.95
C PRO A 9 -2.47 13.38 -13.60
N ARG A 10 -2.59 13.24 -14.93
CA ARG A 10 -1.62 12.49 -15.74
C ARG A 10 -0.25 13.08 -15.41
N ARG A 11 0.45 12.52 -14.42
CA ARG A 11 1.85 12.85 -14.18
C ARG A 11 2.61 12.22 -15.32
N SER A 12 3.07 13.06 -16.23
CA SER A 12 4.29 12.80 -16.98
C SER A 12 5.35 12.35 -15.98
N TRP A 13 5.74 11.10 -16.06
CA TRP A 13 6.86 10.59 -15.29
C TRP A 13 8.09 11.40 -15.67
N ASN A 14 8.83 11.89 -14.67
CA ASN A 14 10.16 12.43 -14.92
C ASN A 14 11.01 11.29 -15.50
N GLN A 15 11.74 11.55 -16.58
CA GLN A 15 12.75 10.65 -17.13
C GLN A 15 13.71 10.25 -16.00
N GLY A 16 13.60 9.02 -15.48
CA GLY A 16 14.51 8.51 -14.44
C GLY A 16 13.99 7.40 -13.54
N GLU A 17 12.67 7.21 -13.37
CA GLU A 17 12.14 6.09 -12.58
C GLU A 17 11.80 4.89 -13.50
N THR A 18 12.72 3.93 -13.60
CA THR A 18 12.52 2.67 -14.33
C THR A 18 11.78 1.69 -13.41
N VAL A 19 10.51 1.40 -13.68
CA VAL A 19 9.81 0.30 -13.01
C VAL A 19 10.39 -1.01 -13.52
N LYS A 20 10.94 -1.82 -12.63
CA LYS A 20 11.42 -3.15 -12.99
C LYS A 20 10.23 -4.06 -13.27
N PHE A 21 10.18 -4.63 -14.46
CA PHE A 21 9.21 -5.67 -14.81
C PHE A 21 9.90 -7.03 -14.88
N ARG A 22 9.20 -8.08 -14.45
CA ARG A 22 9.61 -9.45 -14.72
C ARG A 22 9.00 -9.91 -16.03
N GLU A 23 9.85 -10.33 -16.96
CA GLU A 23 9.42 -10.86 -18.24
C GLU A 23 8.42 -12.02 -18.05
N GLY A 24 7.34 -12.00 -18.85
CA GLY A 24 6.27 -12.99 -18.79
C GLY A 24 5.37 -12.93 -17.55
N TRP A 25 5.51 -11.94 -16.66
CA TRP A 25 4.61 -11.80 -15.52
C TRP A 25 3.27 -11.14 -15.87
N PHE A 26 3.31 -10.15 -16.77
CA PHE A 26 2.11 -9.51 -17.31
C PHE A 26 1.91 -9.93 -18.76
N ASP A 27 0.65 -10.09 -19.14
CA ASP A 27 0.24 -10.38 -20.50
C ASP A 27 0.46 -9.13 -21.37
N SER A 28 1.04 -9.32 -22.55
CA SER A 28 1.26 -8.24 -23.51
C SER A 28 -0.06 -7.77 -24.12
N GLY A 29 -0.18 -6.46 -24.36
CA GLY A 29 -1.36 -5.86 -24.99
C GLY A 29 -2.53 -5.55 -24.05
N GLU A 30 -2.43 -5.89 -22.77
CA GLU A 30 -3.42 -5.54 -21.73
C GLU A 30 -2.85 -4.47 -20.78
N ASP A 31 -3.73 -3.63 -20.23
CA ASP A 31 -3.32 -2.53 -19.34
C ASP A 31 -2.73 -3.04 -18.01
N VAL A 32 -1.63 -2.42 -17.59
CA VAL A 32 -1.04 -2.59 -16.25
C VAL A 32 -1.22 -1.30 -15.46
N PHE A 33 -1.82 -1.41 -14.27
CA PHE A 33 -2.08 -0.28 -13.40
C PHE A 33 -0.96 -0.12 -12.39
N LEU A 34 -0.25 1.00 -12.46
CA LEU A 34 0.89 1.30 -11.61
C LEU A 34 0.51 2.25 -10.48
N SER A 35 1.03 1.98 -9.28
CA SER A 35 1.00 2.88 -8.15
C SER A 35 2.37 2.95 -7.48
N ARG A 36 2.59 4.01 -6.71
CA ARG A 36 3.80 4.21 -5.91
C ARG A 36 3.39 4.84 -4.59
N ALA A 37 3.83 4.28 -3.47
CA ALA A 37 3.60 4.85 -2.15
C ALA A 37 4.92 4.91 -1.35
N PRO A 38 5.24 6.08 -0.75
CA PRO A 38 6.48 6.27 0.00
C PRO A 38 6.41 5.60 1.38
N GLY A 39 7.58 5.23 1.91
CA GLY A 39 7.75 5.08 3.35
C GLY A 39 7.68 6.45 4.05
N ARG A 40 7.84 6.48 5.37
CA ARG A 40 7.74 7.72 6.16
C ARG A 40 8.84 7.87 7.18
N LEU A 41 9.19 9.12 7.46
CA LEU A 41 10.01 9.52 8.58
C LEU A 41 9.09 10.08 9.67
N ASP A 42 9.17 9.46 10.84
CA ASP A 42 8.58 9.97 12.08
C ASP A 42 9.45 11.11 12.60
N VAL A 43 8.93 12.33 12.45
CA VAL A 43 9.62 13.55 12.88
C VAL A 43 9.27 13.86 14.33
N MET A 44 8.00 13.65 14.70
CA MET A 44 7.52 13.82 16.06
C MET A 44 6.20 13.08 16.26
N GLY A 45 6.25 11.91 16.87
CA GLY A 45 5.05 11.18 17.27
C GLY A 45 5.38 9.88 17.98
N GLY A 46 6.43 9.20 17.53
CA GLY A 46 6.84 7.93 18.08
C GLY A 46 5.69 6.94 18.07
N ILE A 47 5.50 6.30 19.22
CA ILE A 47 4.42 5.34 19.44
C ILE A 47 3.12 6.01 19.94
N ALA A 48 2.98 7.33 19.88
CA ALA A 48 1.83 8.03 20.48
C ALA A 48 0.58 8.01 19.60
N ASP A 49 0.63 7.39 18.42
CA ASP A 49 -0.47 7.32 17.46
C ASP A 49 -1.67 6.53 18.03
N TYR A 50 -1.42 5.39 18.69
CA TYR A 50 -2.49 4.57 19.27
C TYR A 50 -3.21 5.24 20.45
N SER A 51 -2.60 6.24 21.11
CA SER A 51 -3.24 6.99 22.19
C SER A 51 -4.11 8.16 21.68
N GLY A 52 -4.09 8.43 20.37
CA GLY A 52 -4.83 9.52 19.75
C GLY A 52 -4.10 10.86 19.76
N SER A 53 -2.78 10.85 19.93
CA SER A 53 -1.97 12.07 19.96
C SER A 53 -1.93 12.77 18.59
N ASN A 54 -1.52 14.05 18.60
CA ASN A 54 -1.11 14.73 17.38
C ASN A 54 0.35 14.37 17.07
N VAL A 55 0.61 13.98 15.82
CA VAL A 55 1.92 13.53 15.32
C VAL A 55 2.31 14.31 14.07
N PHE A 56 3.61 14.40 13.80
CA PHE A 56 4.19 15.07 12.63
C PHE A 56 5.08 14.10 11.86
N GLU A 57 4.64 13.83 10.64
CA GLU A 57 5.30 12.86 9.77
C GLU A 57 5.74 13.50 8.47
N MET A 58 6.64 12.85 7.74
CA MET A 58 6.91 13.21 6.34
C MET A 58 7.16 12.00 5.45
N PRO A 59 6.75 12.04 4.17
CA PRO A 59 7.06 10.98 3.24
C PRO A 59 8.55 10.97 2.88
N LEU A 60 9.12 9.77 2.79
CA LEU A 60 10.48 9.55 2.32
C LEU A 60 10.56 9.45 0.80
N ARG A 61 11.78 9.54 0.26
CA ARG A 61 12.03 9.26 -1.15
C ARG A 61 11.81 7.78 -1.46
N ASN A 62 12.30 6.90 -0.59
CA ASN A 62 12.16 5.46 -0.74
C ASN A 62 10.68 5.07 -0.76
N ALA A 63 10.31 4.19 -1.69
CA ALA A 63 8.91 3.86 -1.94
C ALA A 63 8.74 2.43 -2.42
N VAL A 64 7.52 1.94 -2.30
CA VAL A 64 7.06 0.72 -2.94
C VAL A 64 6.33 1.08 -4.22
N THR A 65 6.69 0.41 -5.31
CA THR A 65 5.99 0.50 -6.59
C THR A 65 5.25 -0.81 -6.83
N VAL A 66 3.98 -0.72 -7.23
CA VAL A 66 3.14 -1.89 -7.49
C VAL A 66 2.52 -1.79 -8.87
N GLY A 67 2.62 -2.87 -9.64
CA GLY A 67 1.85 -3.09 -10.86
C GLY A 67 0.78 -4.15 -10.66
N CYS A 68 -0.42 -3.89 -11.17
CA CYS A 68 -1.55 -4.83 -11.12
C CYS A 68 -2.18 -4.97 -12.51
N GLN A 69 -2.44 -6.21 -12.92
CA GLN A 69 -3.13 -6.54 -14.17
C GLN A 69 -4.17 -7.62 -13.89
N ARG A 70 -5.40 -7.42 -14.38
CA ARG A 70 -6.47 -8.43 -14.26
C ARG A 70 -6.11 -9.70 -15.03
N ARG A 71 -6.55 -10.83 -14.51
CA ARG A 71 -6.41 -12.15 -15.16
C ARG A 71 -7.75 -12.60 -15.73
N LYS A 72 -7.70 -13.63 -16.57
CA LYS A 72 -8.90 -14.30 -17.12
C LYS A 72 -9.40 -15.45 -16.23
N ASP A 73 -8.65 -15.79 -15.19
CA ASP A 73 -8.98 -16.84 -14.22
C ASP A 73 -9.20 -16.27 -12.82
N ASP A 74 -9.53 -17.16 -11.88
CA ASP A 74 -9.94 -16.83 -10.51
C ASP A 74 -8.77 -16.82 -9.51
N LYS A 75 -7.55 -16.54 -10.02
CA LYS A 75 -6.31 -16.61 -9.25
C LYS A 75 -5.75 -15.22 -8.98
N LEU A 76 -5.48 -14.91 -7.72
CA LEU A 76 -4.68 -13.77 -7.31
C LEU A 76 -3.24 -14.22 -7.14
N ARG A 77 -2.31 -13.57 -7.82
CA ARG A 77 -0.88 -13.87 -7.78
C ARG A 77 -0.12 -12.61 -7.43
N VAL A 78 0.74 -12.70 -6.44
CA VAL A 78 1.66 -11.63 -6.07
C VAL A 78 3.10 -12.13 -6.23
N LEU A 79 3.94 -11.26 -6.79
CA LEU A 79 5.38 -11.43 -6.92
C LEU A 79 6.08 -10.20 -6.33
N SER A 80 7.02 -10.43 -5.41
CA SER A 80 7.96 -9.40 -4.97
C SER A 80 9.33 -9.64 -5.57
N LEU A 81 9.95 -8.59 -6.13
CA LEU A 81 11.30 -8.65 -6.69
C LEU A 81 12.38 -8.69 -5.60
N ASN A 82 12.08 -8.17 -4.40
CA ASN A 82 13.02 -8.11 -3.28
C ASN A 82 12.91 -9.30 -2.32
N ALA A 83 11.78 -10.02 -2.35
CA ALA A 83 11.45 -11.03 -1.34
C ALA A 83 12.47 -12.16 -1.21
N GLU A 84 13.06 -12.62 -2.31
CA GLU A 84 14.04 -13.72 -2.28
C GLU A 84 15.34 -13.30 -1.58
N GLU A 85 15.84 -12.10 -1.86
CA GLU A 85 17.01 -11.51 -1.19
C GLU A 85 16.74 -11.27 0.32
N GLU A 86 15.48 -11.02 0.67
CA GLU A 86 15.01 -10.83 2.05
C GLU A 86 14.66 -12.17 2.76
N GLY A 87 14.82 -13.32 2.10
CA GLY A 87 14.62 -14.65 2.68
C GLY A 87 13.16 -15.16 2.67
N PHE A 88 12.27 -14.51 1.91
CA PHE A 88 10.87 -14.88 1.74
C PHE A 88 10.60 -15.64 0.45
N ASP A 89 9.45 -16.30 0.39
CA ASP A 89 8.96 -16.86 -0.87
C ASP A 89 8.55 -15.70 -1.79
N PRO A 90 9.15 -15.55 -2.99
CA PRO A 90 8.91 -14.37 -3.82
C PRO A 90 7.53 -14.37 -4.47
N LYS A 91 6.85 -15.52 -4.53
CA LYS A 91 5.56 -15.69 -5.18
C LYS A 91 4.54 -16.32 -4.25
N VAL A 92 3.36 -15.74 -4.19
CA VAL A 92 2.21 -16.28 -3.45
C VAL A 92 0.97 -16.24 -4.33
N GLU A 93 0.14 -17.27 -4.25
CA GLU A 93 -1.13 -17.39 -4.98
C GLU A 93 -2.27 -17.63 -4.00
N LEU A 94 -3.44 -17.05 -4.29
CA LEU A 94 -4.70 -17.23 -3.58
C LEU A 94 -5.83 -17.37 -4.62
N SER A 95 -6.90 -18.10 -4.32
CA SER A 95 -8.11 -18.03 -5.14
C SER A 95 -8.99 -16.87 -4.71
N ILE A 96 -9.73 -16.24 -5.65
CA ILE A 96 -10.74 -15.24 -5.28
C ILE A 96 -11.87 -15.83 -4.39
N TYR A 97 -12.06 -17.15 -4.38
CA TYR A 97 -13.00 -17.80 -3.46
C TYR A 97 -12.53 -17.77 -2.00
N ASP A 98 -11.23 -17.63 -1.76
CA ASP A 98 -10.68 -17.52 -0.41
C ASP A 98 -11.05 -16.18 0.25
N LEU A 99 -11.44 -15.18 -0.54
CA LEU A 99 -11.71 -13.81 -0.08
C LEU A 99 -12.92 -13.70 0.85
N PHE A 100 -13.83 -14.68 0.80
CA PHE A 100 -15.05 -14.72 1.64
C PHE A 100 -14.81 -15.35 3.01
N LYS A 101 -13.59 -15.82 3.30
CA LYS A 101 -13.19 -16.27 4.64
C LYS A 101 -13.30 -15.11 5.65
N SER A 102 -13.55 -15.43 6.92
CA SER A 102 -13.52 -14.43 7.98
C SER A 102 -12.10 -13.86 8.17
N TYR A 103 -11.99 -12.68 8.80
CA TYR A 103 -10.68 -12.10 9.13
C TYR A 103 -9.78 -13.05 9.94
N ASP A 104 -10.34 -13.81 10.90
CA ASP A 104 -9.55 -14.78 11.68
C ASP A 104 -9.03 -15.95 10.84
N GLN A 105 -9.83 -16.44 9.90
CA GLN A 105 -9.43 -17.48 8.95
C GLN A 105 -8.36 -16.98 7.98
N LEU A 106 -8.49 -15.75 7.48
CA LEU A 106 -7.50 -15.11 6.60
C LEU A 106 -6.19 -14.85 7.35
N ARG A 107 -6.26 -14.38 8.60
CA ARG A 107 -5.09 -14.21 9.47
C ARG A 107 -4.36 -15.52 9.69
N THR A 108 -5.09 -16.59 9.98
CA THR A 108 -4.53 -17.94 10.10
C THR A 108 -3.88 -18.40 8.79
N LEU A 109 -4.54 -18.17 7.66
CA LEU A 109 -4.02 -18.51 6.32
C LEU A 109 -2.68 -17.84 6.05
N PHE A 110 -2.56 -16.52 6.24
CA PHE A 110 -1.32 -15.79 5.97
C PHE A 110 -0.23 -16.03 7.02
N SER A 111 -0.59 -16.30 8.27
CA SER A 111 0.38 -16.59 9.34
C SER A 111 0.91 -18.02 9.35
N SER A 112 0.25 -18.95 8.65
CA SER A 112 0.62 -20.38 8.62
C SER A 112 2.03 -20.65 8.08
N ASN A 113 2.55 -19.77 7.22
CA ASN A 113 3.90 -19.85 6.68
C ASN A 113 4.62 -18.50 6.84
N PRO A 114 5.62 -18.40 7.74
CA PRO A 114 6.39 -17.17 7.94
C PRO A 114 7.01 -16.60 6.65
N LYS A 115 7.44 -17.47 5.71
CA LYS A 115 8.03 -17.04 4.43
C LYS A 115 7.02 -16.40 3.47
N ARG A 116 5.72 -16.57 3.71
CA ARG A 116 4.63 -16.04 2.86
C ARG A 116 3.79 -14.98 3.55
N ARG A 117 4.02 -14.73 4.85
CA ARG A 117 3.23 -13.81 5.65
C ARG A 117 3.16 -12.40 5.05
N TRP A 118 4.23 -11.96 4.39
CA TRP A 118 4.29 -10.67 3.71
C TRP A 118 3.17 -10.47 2.68
N ALA A 119 2.69 -11.55 2.04
CA ALA A 119 1.63 -11.46 1.04
C ALA A 119 0.30 -11.01 1.66
N GLY A 120 0.12 -11.13 2.99
CA GLY A 120 -1.06 -10.62 3.69
C GLY A 120 -1.21 -9.10 3.59
N TYR A 121 -0.11 -8.34 3.55
CA TYR A 121 -0.13 -6.88 3.35
C TYR A 121 -0.67 -6.48 1.96
N VAL A 122 -0.65 -7.39 0.98
CA VAL A 122 -0.99 -7.11 -0.42
C VAL A 122 -2.30 -7.78 -0.79
N LEU A 123 -2.36 -9.11 -0.68
CA LEU A 123 -3.54 -9.90 -1.00
C LEU A 123 -4.66 -9.71 0.03
N GLY A 124 -4.34 -9.24 1.25
CA GLY A 124 -5.32 -8.86 2.26
C GLY A 124 -6.20 -7.67 1.88
N ALA A 125 -5.78 -6.84 0.91
CA ALA A 125 -6.60 -5.74 0.42
C ALA A 125 -7.91 -6.23 -0.23
N PHE A 126 -7.87 -7.36 -0.96
CA PHE A 126 -9.06 -7.92 -1.62
C PHE A 126 -10.18 -8.32 -0.65
N PRO A 127 -9.96 -9.17 0.35
CA PRO A 127 -11.02 -9.52 1.29
C PRO A 127 -11.46 -8.30 2.11
N VAL A 128 -10.55 -7.39 2.49
CA VAL A 128 -10.93 -6.16 3.21
C VAL A 128 -11.87 -5.30 2.38
N LEU A 129 -11.64 -5.12 1.07
CA LEU A 129 -12.56 -4.39 0.20
C LEU A 129 -13.97 -5.04 0.13
N ILE A 130 -14.06 -6.36 0.28
CA ILE A 130 -15.35 -7.07 0.35
C ILE A 130 -16.03 -6.88 1.71
N HIS A 131 -15.32 -7.22 2.80
CA HIS A 131 -15.85 -7.17 4.17
C HIS A 131 -16.26 -5.75 4.59
N GLU A 132 -15.56 -4.74 4.08
CA GLU A 132 -15.82 -3.33 4.36
C GLU A 132 -16.85 -2.69 3.40
N GLY A 133 -17.50 -3.50 2.56
CA GLY A 133 -18.62 -3.09 1.71
C GLY A 133 -18.24 -2.21 0.52
N VAL A 134 -16.97 -2.16 0.12
CA VAL A 134 -16.53 -1.39 -1.06
C VAL A 134 -16.96 -2.09 -2.35
N VAL A 135 -16.91 -3.43 -2.37
CA VAL A 135 -17.41 -4.26 -3.47
C VAL A 135 -18.06 -5.53 -2.92
N GLU A 136 -19.03 -6.09 -3.64
CA GLU A 136 -19.62 -7.38 -3.27
C GLU A 136 -18.70 -8.56 -3.62
N ARG A 137 -17.98 -8.46 -4.74
CA ARG A 137 -17.05 -9.46 -5.24
C ARG A 137 -16.10 -8.90 -6.30
N PHE A 138 -15.00 -9.59 -6.55
CA PHE A 138 -14.14 -9.35 -7.71
C PHE A 138 -14.57 -10.23 -8.89
N PRO A 139 -14.59 -9.69 -10.13
CA PRO A 139 -15.03 -10.45 -11.31
C PRO A 139 -14.00 -11.46 -11.83
N CYS A 140 -12.73 -11.32 -11.42
CA CYS A 140 -11.61 -12.14 -11.85
C CYS A 140 -10.41 -11.91 -10.92
N GLY A 141 -9.39 -12.77 -11.05
CA GLY A 141 -8.10 -12.64 -10.38
C GLY A 141 -7.20 -11.55 -10.98
N ALA A 142 -5.96 -11.49 -10.49
CA ALA A 142 -4.98 -10.48 -10.85
C ALA A 142 -3.54 -10.98 -10.68
N ASN A 143 -2.64 -10.51 -11.54
CA ASN A 143 -1.21 -10.55 -11.32
C ASN A 143 -0.78 -9.24 -10.68
N ILE A 144 0.01 -9.32 -9.60
CA ILE A 144 0.54 -8.18 -8.86
C ILE A 144 2.06 -8.33 -8.79
N LEU A 145 2.79 -7.27 -9.12
CA LEU A 145 4.25 -7.21 -9.04
C LEU A 145 4.67 -6.05 -8.13
N ILE A 146 5.60 -6.32 -7.24
CA ILE A 146 6.12 -5.36 -6.26
C ILE A 146 7.61 -5.16 -6.47
N ASP A 147 8.02 -3.90 -6.50
CA ASP A 147 9.42 -3.46 -6.44
C ASP A 147 9.53 -2.42 -5.31
N SER A 148 10.40 -2.67 -4.33
CA SER A 148 10.58 -1.80 -3.18
C SER A 148 12.00 -1.26 -3.11
N THR A 149 12.10 0.04 -2.89
CA THR A 149 13.36 0.66 -2.47
C THR A 149 13.37 0.99 -0.98
N VAL A 150 12.30 0.65 -0.22
CA VAL A 150 12.20 0.89 1.22
C VAL A 150 12.96 -0.23 1.94
N PRO A 151 14.03 0.08 2.69
CA PRO A 151 14.74 -0.95 3.44
C PRO A 151 13.82 -1.66 4.44
N MET A 152 13.83 -2.99 4.40
CA MET A 152 13.09 -3.79 5.37
C MET A 152 13.66 -3.61 6.78
N GLY A 153 12.78 -3.53 7.78
CA GLY A 153 13.18 -3.49 9.19
C GLY A 153 13.77 -2.15 9.67
N ALA A 154 13.85 -1.13 8.81
CA ALA A 154 14.40 0.18 9.15
C ALA A 154 13.45 1.08 9.97
N GLY A 155 12.27 0.59 10.39
CA GLY A 155 11.31 1.39 11.16
C GLY A 155 10.67 2.57 10.40
N ILE A 156 10.80 2.59 9.07
CA ILE A 156 10.30 3.67 8.18
C ILE A 156 8.98 3.34 7.48
N SER A 157 8.16 2.48 8.09
CA SER A 157 6.82 2.06 7.61
C SER A 157 6.82 1.39 6.24
N SER A 158 7.67 0.38 6.08
CA SER A 158 7.67 -0.46 4.88
C SER A 158 6.34 -1.20 4.66
N SER A 159 5.62 -1.56 5.72
CA SER A 159 4.30 -2.20 5.62
C SER A 159 3.24 -1.24 5.06
N ALA A 160 3.08 -0.07 5.66
CA ALA A 160 2.10 0.92 5.19
C ALA A 160 2.34 1.34 3.74
N ALA A 161 3.60 1.54 3.33
CA ALA A 161 3.94 1.83 1.94
C ALA A 161 3.53 0.68 0.99
N LEU A 162 3.77 -0.58 1.40
CA LEU A 162 3.38 -1.76 0.62
C LEU A 162 1.85 -1.87 0.50
N GLU A 163 1.12 -1.68 1.59
CA GLU A 163 -0.34 -1.73 1.63
C GLU A 163 -0.96 -0.62 0.78
N VAL A 164 -0.53 0.62 0.95
CA VAL A 164 -1.07 1.79 0.24
C VAL A 164 -0.79 1.70 -1.26
N ALA A 165 0.43 1.30 -1.65
CA ALA A 165 0.73 1.08 -3.06
C ALA A 165 -0.16 -0.04 -3.63
N SER A 166 -0.25 -1.18 -2.95
CA SER A 166 -1.06 -2.31 -3.39
C SER A 166 -2.54 -1.93 -3.52
N MET A 167 -3.12 -1.31 -2.50
CA MET A 167 -4.50 -0.84 -2.48
C MET A 167 -4.78 0.12 -3.63
N CYS A 168 -3.94 1.13 -3.85
CA CYS A 168 -4.11 2.08 -4.95
C CYS A 168 -4.07 1.40 -6.33
N SER A 169 -3.15 0.47 -6.54
CA SER A 169 -3.01 -0.26 -7.82
C SER A 169 -4.21 -1.19 -8.06
N ILE A 170 -4.68 -1.89 -7.01
CA ILE A 170 -5.87 -2.75 -7.06
C ILE A 170 -7.12 -1.92 -7.36
N LEU A 171 -7.35 -0.82 -6.64
CA LEU A 171 -8.50 0.06 -6.88
C LEU A 171 -8.53 0.55 -8.34
N ALA A 172 -7.39 1.03 -8.85
CA ALA A 172 -7.29 1.47 -10.24
C ALA A 172 -7.56 0.34 -11.24
N CYS A 173 -7.01 -0.85 -11.00
CA CYS A 173 -7.15 -2.03 -11.85
C CYS A 173 -8.59 -2.54 -11.98
N TYR A 174 -9.38 -2.40 -10.91
CA TYR A 174 -10.80 -2.79 -10.89
C TYR A 174 -11.76 -1.60 -11.06
N GLY A 175 -11.26 -0.40 -11.37
CA GLY A 175 -12.08 0.77 -11.63
C GLY A 175 -12.81 1.34 -10.40
N LEU A 176 -12.30 1.06 -9.20
CA LEU A 176 -12.83 1.51 -7.92
C LEU A 176 -12.21 2.86 -7.54
N LYS A 177 -12.98 3.70 -6.86
CA LYS A 177 -12.53 5.02 -6.38
C LYS A 177 -12.88 5.19 -4.92
N LEU A 178 -11.89 5.51 -4.12
CA LEU A 178 -12.02 5.82 -2.70
C LEU A 178 -11.27 7.12 -2.40
N ASP A 179 -11.72 7.84 -1.37
CA ASP A 179 -10.96 8.97 -0.86
C ASP A 179 -9.69 8.49 -0.13
N PRO A 180 -8.63 9.32 -0.06
CA PRO A 180 -7.36 8.93 0.56
C PRO A 180 -7.48 8.48 2.03
N MET A 181 -8.37 9.09 2.81
CA MET A 181 -8.56 8.72 4.21
C MET A 181 -9.19 7.33 4.35
N ARG A 182 -10.15 7.00 3.48
CA ARG A 182 -10.70 5.65 3.41
C ARG A 182 -9.66 4.64 2.96
N ILE A 183 -8.78 4.98 2.02
CA ILE A 183 -7.65 4.12 1.64
C ILE A 183 -6.75 3.85 2.86
N ALA A 184 -6.35 4.88 3.59
CA ALA A 184 -5.51 4.73 4.78
C ALA A 184 -6.17 3.82 5.84
N SER A 185 -7.46 4.05 6.12
CA SER A 185 -8.24 3.24 7.07
C SER A 185 -8.34 1.77 6.64
N LEU A 186 -8.56 1.49 5.36
CA LEU A 186 -8.63 0.11 4.86
C LEU A 186 -7.26 -0.58 4.92
N CYS A 187 -6.17 0.13 4.61
CA CYS A 187 -4.81 -0.39 4.78
C CYS A 187 -4.53 -0.71 6.26
N GLN A 188 -4.90 0.18 7.19
CA GLN A 188 -4.78 -0.10 8.62
C GLN A 188 -5.56 -1.35 9.03
N ILE A 189 -6.75 -1.59 8.46
CA ILE A 189 -7.53 -2.81 8.68
C ILE A 189 -6.79 -4.04 8.14
N VAL A 190 -6.15 -3.97 6.97
CA VAL A 190 -5.30 -5.05 6.44
C VAL A 190 -4.21 -5.41 7.45
N GLU A 191 -3.46 -4.42 7.94
CA GLU A 191 -2.36 -4.65 8.89
C GLU A 191 -2.86 -5.30 10.19
N ASN A 192 -3.92 -4.73 10.78
CA ASN A 192 -4.43 -5.16 12.08
C ASN A 192 -5.20 -6.48 12.02
N ARG A 193 -6.06 -6.69 11.00
CA ARG A 193 -7.00 -7.81 10.94
C ARG A 193 -6.49 -8.98 10.10
N ILE A 194 -5.78 -8.71 9.01
CA ILE A 194 -5.27 -9.76 8.11
C ILE A 194 -3.87 -10.19 8.54
N VAL A 195 -2.94 -9.24 8.65
CA VAL A 195 -1.56 -9.59 9.04
C VAL A 195 -1.45 -9.83 10.53
N GLY A 196 -2.29 -9.15 11.32
CA GLY A 196 -2.30 -9.27 12.76
C GLY A 196 -1.17 -8.52 13.45
N ALA A 197 -0.71 -7.42 12.85
CA ALA A 197 0.26 -6.50 13.41
C ALA A 197 -0.49 -5.25 13.92
N PRO A 198 -0.59 -5.06 15.25
CA PRO A 198 -1.28 -3.88 15.80
C PRO A 198 -0.55 -2.58 15.42
N CYS A 199 -1.28 -1.62 14.85
CA CYS A 199 -0.74 -0.30 14.49
C CYS A 199 -1.82 0.80 14.55
N GLY A 200 -1.42 2.05 14.77
CA GLY A 200 -2.27 3.21 14.54
C GLY A 200 -2.35 3.57 13.05
N ILE A 201 -2.84 4.78 12.74
CA ILE A 201 -3.22 5.19 11.37
C ILE A 201 -2.20 6.13 10.71
N MET A 202 -1.22 6.59 11.49
CA MET A 202 -0.24 7.62 11.13
C MET A 202 0.54 7.26 9.85
N ASP A 203 1.01 6.03 9.79
CA ASP A 203 1.85 5.53 8.70
C ASP A 203 1.08 5.50 7.37
N GLN A 204 -0.15 4.98 7.38
CA GLN A 204 -0.98 4.86 6.19
C GLN A 204 -1.46 6.23 5.69
N ILE A 205 -1.83 7.15 6.59
CA ILE A 205 -2.17 8.54 6.23
C ILE A 205 -0.97 9.24 5.58
N THR A 206 0.20 9.13 6.19
CA THR A 206 1.40 9.77 5.66
C THR A 206 1.78 9.21 4.30
N SER A 207 1.68 7.90 4.11
CA SER A 207 1.99 7.25 2.84
C SER A 207 1.03 7.69 1.71
N VAL A 208 -0.26 7.85 2.00
CA VAL A 208 -1.25 8.21 0.97
C VAL A 208 -1.41 9.73 0.74
N MET A 209 -1.20 10.56 1.77
CA MET A 209 -1.47 12.02 1.72
C MET A 209 -0.23 12.91 1.84
N GLY A 210 0.91 12.34 2.21
CA GLY A 210 2.16 13.06 2.39
C GLY A 210 2.58 13.82 1.13
N ARG A 211 3.15 15.00 1.31
CA ARG A 211 3.69 15.81 0.21
C ARG A 211 5.18 16.04 0.41
N ARG A 212 5.91 16.08 -0.72
CA ARG A 212 7.32 16.42 -0.74
C ARG A 212 7.55 17.78 -0.06
N ASN A 213 8.59 17.87 0.76
CA ASN A 213 8.99 19.07 1.51
C ASN A 213 7.88 19.61 2.44
N ARG A 214 6.99 18.74 2.94
CA ARG A 214 6.00 19.10 3.95
C ARG A 214 5.98 18.10 5.09
N LEU A 215 5.78 18.61 6.30
CA LEU A 215 5.32 17.80 7.43
C LEU A 215 3.80 17.70 7.35
N ILE A 216 3.24 16.55 7.68
CA ILE A 216 1.81 16.34 7.85
C ILE A 216 1.51 16.21 9.34
N SER A 217 0.64 17.08 9.85
CA SER A 217 0.13 16.99 11.23
C SER A 217 -1.12 16.13 11.24
N ILE A 218 -1.11 15.07 12.04
CA ILE A 218 -2.18 14.07 12.08
C ILE A 218 -2.67 13.94 13.52
N LEU A 219 -3.95 14.21 13.74
CA LEU A 219 -4.61 13.83 14.99
C LEU A 219 -5.07 12.38 14.89
N CYS A 220 -4.33 11.45 15.51
CA CYS A 220 -4.50 10.01 15.28
C CYS A 220 -5.85 9.44 15.78
N ARG A 221 -6.57 10.17 16.63
CA ARG A 221 -7.97 9.90 16.97
C ARG A 221 -8.76 11.21 16.94
N PRO A 222 -9.70 11.40 16.00
CA PRO A 222 -10.38 10.38 15.20
C PRO A 222 -9.64 9.89 13.94
N GLY A 223 -8.41 10.34 13.68
CA GLY A 223 -7.68 10.04 12.44
C GLY A 223 -7.95 11.14 11.42
N GLU A 224 -7.43 12.33 11.68
CA GLU A 224 -7.67 13.54 10.90
C GLU A 224 -6.35 14.22 10.53
N VAL A 225 -6.23 14.68 9.29
CA VAL A 225 -5.12 15.52 8.86
C VAL A 225 -5.46 16.97 9.23
N LEU A 226 -4.74 17.52 10.21
CA LEU A 226 -4.96 18.89 10.66
C LEU A 226 -4.38 19.91 9.69
N GLU A 227 -3.13 19.70 9.27
CA GLU A 227 -2.42 20.61 8.37
C GLU A 227 -1.24 19.95 7.65
N GLN A 228 -0.75 20.62 6.60
CA GLN A 228 0.50 20.28 5.94
C GLN A 228 1.46 21.47 5.94
N VAL A 229 2.43 21.42 6.86
CA VAL A 229 3.39 22.48 7.11
C VAL A 229 4.54 22.39 6.11
N GLU A 230 4.86 23.49 5.44
CA GLU A 230 6.01 23.56 4.54
C GLU A 230 7.31 23.56 5.33
N ILE A 231 8.26 22.71 4.92
CA ILE A 231 9.59 22.66 5.55
C ILE A 231 10.41 23.80 4.94
N PRO A 232 10.91 24.76 5.74
CA PRO A 232 11.76 25.82 5.24
C PRO A 232 13.02 25.26 4.57
N ASP A 233 13.49 25.88 3.48
CA ASP A 233 14.62 25.37 2.67
C ASP A 233 15.95 25.23 3.44
N PHE A 234 16.09 25.94 4.56
CA PHE A 234 17.25 25.87 5.45
C PHE A 234 17.13 24.76 6.51
N ILE A 235 16.00 24.05 6.60
CA ILE A 235 15.78 22.92 7.51
C ILE A 235 15.78 21.62 6.70
N ARG A 236 16.43 20.58 7.26
CA ARG A 236 16.36 19.22 6.72
C ARG A 236 16.19 18.22 7.85
N PHE A 237 15.38 17.20 7.60
CA PHE A 237 15.28 16.03 8.47
C PHE A 237 16.08 14.89 7.87
N VAL A 238 16.83 14.17 8.72
CA VAL A 238 17.69 13.05 8.32
C VAL A 238 17.42 11.90 9.28
N GLY A 239 17.01 10.75 8.75
CA GLY A 239 16.95 9.50 9.50
C GLY A 239 18.33 8.85 9.53
N ILE A 240 18.75 8.36 10.70
CA ILE A 240 20.02 7.66 10.91
C ILE A 240 19.69 6.24 11.38
N ASN A 241 20.14 5.24 10.62
CA ASN A 241 20.02 3.82 10.94
C ASN A 241 21.30 3.29 11.59
#